data_AF-A0A2A5NMG6-F1
#
_entry.id   AF-A0A2A5NMG6-F1
#
_cell.length_a   1.000
_cell.length_b   1.000
_cell.length_c   1.000
_cell.angle_alpha   90.00
_cell.angle_beta   90.00
_cell.angle_gamma   90.00
#
_symmetry.space_group_name_H-M   'P 1'
#
loop_
_entity.id
_entity.type
_entity.pdbx_description
1 polymer ?
#
loop_
_entity_poly.entity_id
_entity_poly.type
_entity_poly.pdbx_seq_one_letter_code
_entity_poly.pdbx_strand_id
1 'polypeptide(L)'
;MTAFDEHVDARDRWARGPRGPLALVNAQRVDVAQPVWPVPGTWAPAVGGLTVTASPADGVVVDGVPVDGTVLVAGEQAVVPSAVAFPDGLAGTVAEHTLRVWDPSSEAITRFARIARFAHSARWVTSGRYEPVDGQEARGAVHDAAVLDAAGVALPVAGHVDTVLDGTAVRLVAVRSAAFRGAPRLQLIVQDATSALPEDDPASTYSMGRFLYLDDPGRSADVVLDWNTAVLPPCAFSYQYACPVPPPENRLGVAITAGERHPVDASGAVLH
;
A
#
# COMPACT_ATOMS: atom_id res chain seq x y z
N MET A 1 2.09 11.42 24.97
CA MET A 1 1.93 10.62 23.74
C MET A 1 3.33 10.30 23.25
N THR A 2 3.66 9.02 23.12
CA THR A 2 4.99 8.58 22.65
C THR A 2 5.04 8.62 21.11
N ALA A 3 6.24 8.58 20.52
CA ALA A 3 6.38 8.48 19.06
C ALA A 3 5.69 7.22 18.49
N PHE A 4 5.62 6.15 19.28
CA PHE A 4 4.91 4.93 18.91
C PHE A 4 3.38 5.14 18.92
N ASP A 5 2.83 5.82 19.92
CA ASP A 5 1.40 6.16 19.96
C ASP A 5 1.01 7.06 18.77
N GLU A 6 1.86 8.01 18.40
CA GLU A 6 1.65 8.87 17.22
C GLU A 6 1.66 8.07 15.92
N HIS A 7 2.58 7.11 15.79
CA HIS A 7 2.62 6.18 14.65
C HIS A 7 1.31 5.37 14.56
N VAL A 8 0.88 4.79 15.67
CA VAL A 8 -0.38 4.03 15.80
C VAL A 8 -1.57 4.87 15.33
N ASP A 9 -1.72 6.07 15.88
CA ASP A 9 -2.82 6.97 15.54
C ASP A 9 -2.77 7.42 14.07
N ALA A 10 -1.57 7.65 13.53
CA ALA A 10 -1.39 8.04 12.14
C ALA A 10 -1.81 6.93 11.18
N ARG A 11 -1.54 5.66 11.53
CA ARG A 11 -1.93 4.49 10.73
C ARG A 11 -3.43 4.28 10.71
N ASP A 12 -4.10 4.38 11.86
CA ASP A 12 -5.55 4.26 11.94
C ASP A 12 -6.25 5.43 11.21
N ARG A 13 -5.71 6.66 11.31
CA ARG A 13 -6.19 7.81 10.51
C ARG A 13 -5.99 7.62 9.01
N TRP A 14 -4.84 7.09 8.59
CA TRP A 14 -4.55 6.81 7.19
C TRP A 14 -5.52 5.78 6.62
N ALA A 15 -5.81 4.70 7.36
CA ALA A 15 -6.71 3.63 6.92
C ALA A 15 -8.11 4.16 6.57
N ARG A 16 -8.67 5.01 7.44
CA ARG A 16 -10.02 5.62 7.30
C ARG A 16 -10.04 6.97 6.58
N GLY A 17 -8.92 7.42 6.03
CA GLY A 17 -8.87 8.71 5.34
C GLY A 17 -9.78 8.72 4.10
N PRO A 18 -10.23 9.90 3.63
CA PRO A 18 -11.11 10.01 2.45
C PRO A 18 -10.45 9.51 1.14
N ARG A 19 -9.12 9.41 1.12
CA ARG A 19 -8.32 8.77 0.06
C ARG A 19 -7.53 7.56 0.59
N GLY A 20 -7.88 7.09 1.78
CA GLY A 20 -7.30 5.91 2.43
C GLY A 20 -7.78 4.62 1.77
N PRO A 21 -7.20 3.48 2.15
CA PRO A 21 -7.50 2.21 1.51
C PRO A 21 -8.94 1.73 1.78
N LEU A 22 -9.52 2.00 2.95
CA LEU A 22 -10.91 1.62 3.26
C LEU A 22 -11.94 2.46 2.48
N ALA A 23 -11.55 3.65 2.01
CA ALA A 23 -12.39 4.47 1.15
C ALA A 23 -12.39 3.96 -0.31
N LEU A 24 -11.41 3.17 -0.75
CA LEU A 24 -11.35 2.71 -2.14
C LEU A 24 -12.38 1.60 -2.39
N VAL A 25 -13.50 1.97 -3.01
CA VAL A 25 -14.65 1.09 -3.25
C VAL A 25 -14.65 0.45 -4.63
N ASN A 26 -13.94 1.04 -5.60
CA ASN A 26 -13.74 0.42 -6.92
C ASN A 26 -12.41 0.82 -7.55
N ALA A 27 -11.79 -0.11 -8.27
CA ALA A 27 -10.69 0.11 -9.20
C ALA A 27 -10.98 -0.70 -10.48
N GLN A 28 -11.57 -0.06 -11.47
CA GLN A 28 -12.04 -0.72 -12.69
C GLN A 28 -11.21 -0.33 -13.91
N ARG A 29 -10.67 -1.32 -14.61
CA ARG A 29 -10.01 -1.13 -15.90
C ARG A 29 -11.03 -0.76 -16.98
N VAL A 30 -10.67 0.21 -17.81
CA VAL A 30 -11.49 0.77 -18.89
C VAL A 30 -10.77 0.55 -20.22
N ASP A 31 -11.06 -0.57 -20.87
CA ASP A 31 -10.45 -0.94 -22.15
C ASP A 31 -11.32 -0.54 -23.36
N VAL A 32 -12.60 -0.26 -23.12
CA VAL A 32 -13.58 0.25 -24.10
C VAL A 32 -14.48 1.28 -23.44
N ALA A 33 -15.26 2.02 -24.24
CA ALA A 33 -16.30 2.90 -23.71
C ALA A 33 -17.32 2.10 -22.89
N GLN A 34 -17.45 2.39 -21.59
CA GLN A 34 -18.27 1.63 -20.65
C GLN A 34 -18.69 2.45 -19.43
N PRO A 35 -19.75 2.06 -18.70
CA PRO A 35 -20.02 2.58 -17.37
C PRO A 35 -19.02 2.04 -16.33
N VAL A 36 -18.80 2.81 -15.26
CA VAL A 36 -18.01 2.38 -14.09
C VAL A 36 -18.82 2.62 -12.82
N TRP A 37 -19.26 1.56 -12.17
CA TRP A 37 -20.00 1.69 -10.90
C TRP A 37 -19.07 2.19 -9.78
N PRO A 38 -19.53 2.95 -8.77
CA PRO A 38 -20.87 3.55 -8.60
C PRO A 38 -21.02 4.92 -9.27
N VAL A 39 -20.06 5.34 -10.12
CA VAL A 39 -19.97 6.72 -10.59
C VAL A 39 -20.68 6.93 -11.93
N PRO A 40 -21.21 8.14 -12.19
CA PRO A 40 -21.88 8.42 -13.44
C PRO A 40 -20.92 8.64 -14.62
N GLY A 41 -21.49 8.74 -15.81
CA GLY A 41 -20.79 8.97 -17.07
C GLY A 41 -20.35 7.70 -17.80
N THR A 42 -20.01 7.87 -19.08
CA THR A 42 -19.36 6.82 -19.89
C THR A 42 -17.88 7.08 -19.97
N TRP A 43 -17.08 6.10 -19.56
CA TRP A 43 -15.63 6.17 -19.49
C TRP A 43 -15.02 5.43 -20.66
N ALA A 44 -14.00 6.00 -21.30
CA ALA A 44 -13.30 5.37 -22.42
C ALA A 44 -11.79 5.60 -22.31
N PRO A 45 -10.95 4.67 -22.83
CA PRO A 45 -9.50 4.86 -22.85
C PRO A 45 -9.11 6.06 -23.71
N ALA A 46 -8.11 6.82 -23.26
CA ALA A 46 -7.54 7.95 -23.99
C ALA A 46 -6.02 8.01 -23.81
N VAL A 47 -5.33 8.69 -24.73
CA VAL A 47 -3.88 8.92 -24.56
C VAL A 47 -3.67 9.79 -23.31
N GLY A 48 -2.89 9.28 -22.36
CA GLY A 48 -2.57 9.99 -21.12
C GLY A 48 -3.60 9.87 -20.00
N GLY A 49 -4.63 9.03 -20.14
CA GLY A 49 -5.62 8.79 -19.08
C GLY A 49 -6.91 8.17 -19.60
N LEU A 50 -8.05 8.68 -19.13
CA LEU A 50 -9.39 8.29 -19.62
C LEU A 50 -10.16 9.53 -20.05
N THR A 51 -11.14 9.37 -20.93
CA THR A 51 -12.18 10.39 -21.12
C THR A 51 -13.44 9.98 -20.38
N VAL A 52 -14.15 10.95 -19.81
CA VAL A 52 -15.52 10.80 -19.32
C VAL A 52 -16.47 11.59 -20.20
N THR A 53 -17.56 10.97 -20.63
CA THR A 53 -18.69 11.63 -21.29
C THR A 53 -19.87 11.67 -20.32
N ALA A 54 -20.32 12.87 -19.96
CA ALA A 54 -21.44 13.08 -19.04
C ALA A 54 -22.17 14.40 -19.35
N SER A 55 -23.38 14.56 -18.82
CA SER A 55 -24.13 15.82 -18.83
C SER A 55 -23.94 16.55 -17.50
N PRO A 56 -24.24 17.87 -17.42
CA PRO A 56 -24.20 18.60 -16.15
C PRO A 56 -25.12 18.00 -15.07
N ALA A 57 -26.20 17.33 -15.47
CA ALA A 57 -27.15 16.69 -14.55
C ALA A 57 -26.55 15.47 -13.83
N ASP A 58 -25.49 14.87 -14.38
CA ASP A 58 -24.79 13.73 -13.79
C ASP A 58 -23.85 14.15 -12.63
N GLY A 59 -23.57 15.44 -12.48
CA GLY A 59 -22.80 15.97 -11.35
C GLY A 59 -21.30 15.60 -11.35
N VAL A 60 -20.75 15.16 -12.49
CA VAL A 60 -19.30 14.90 -12.62
C VAL A 60 -18.55 16.23 -12.72
N VAL A 61 -17.51 16.39 -11.89
CA VAL A 61 -16.63 17.56 -11.90
C VAL A 61 -15.19 17.11 -12.07
N VAL A 62 -14.51 17.57 -13.12
CA VAL A 62 -13.08 17.30 -13.39
C VAL A 62 -12.30 18.57 -13.12
N ASP A 63 -11.33 18.51 -12.22
CA ASP A 63 -10.45 19.64 -11.87
C ASP A 63 -11.21 20.94 -11.50
N GLY A 64 -12.36 20.77 -10.85
CA GLY A 64 -13.24 21.87 -10.42
C GLY A 64 -14.22 22.37 -11.48
N VAL A 65 -14.21 21.80 -12.68
CA VAL A 65 -15.10 22.17 -13.79
C VAL A 65 -16.18 21.10 -14.01
N PRO A 66 -17.48 21.46 -13.98
CA PRO A 66 -18.55 20.53 -14.32
C PRO A 66 -18.41 20.01 -15.76
N VAL A 67 -18.62 18.70 -15.96
CA VAL A 67 -18.55 18.07 -17.28
C VAL A 67 -19.84 18.32 -18.06
N ASP A 68 -19.69 18.78 -19.30
CA ASP A 68 -20.74 18.85 -20.31
C ASP A 68 -20.20 18.31 -21.64
N GLY A 69 -20.57 17.07 -21.98
CA GLY A 69 -19.98 16.32 -23.08
C GLY A 69 -18.77 15.51 -22.63
N THR A 70 -17.73 15.46 -23.48
CA THR A 70 -16.55 14.60 -23.27
C THR A 70 -15.34 15.40 -22.78
N VAL A 71 -14.76 14.99 -21.64
CA VAL A 71 -13.60 15.64 -21.02
C VAL A 71 -12.50 14.60 -20.75
N LEU A 72 -11.24 14.98 -20.97
CA LEU A 72 -10.07 14.18 -20.59
C LEU A 72 -9.83 14.27 -19.08
N VAL A 73 -9.65 13.12 -18.44
CA VAL A 73 -9.18 12.97 -17.07
C VAL A 73 -7.74 12.44 -17.15
N ALA A 74 -6.78 13.34 -16.89
CA ALA A 74 -5.36 13.01 -16.97
C ALA A 74 -4.96 12.02 -15.87
N GLY A 75 -4.21 10.98 -16.25
CA GLY A 75 -3.72 9.95 -15.34
C GLY A 75 -2.60 10.44 -14.41
N GLU A 76 -2.27 9.63 -13.41
CA GLU A 76 -1.27 9.91 -12.37
C GLU A 76 0.15 10.18 -12.87
N GLN A 77 0.48 9.75 -14.10
CA GLN A 77 1.79 9.99 -14.73
C GLN A 77 1.87 11.36 -15.44
N ALA A 78 0.76 12.10 -15.52
CA ALA A 78 0.76 13.46 -16.06
C ALA A 78 1.50 14.42 -15.12
N VAL A 79 2.04 15.52 -15.67
CA VAL A 79 2.68 16.59 -14.87
C VAL A 79 1.70 17.14 -13.83
N VAL A 80 0.43 17.26 -14.22
CA VAL A 80 -0.69 17.59 -13.34
C VAL A 80 -1.77 16.53 -13.55
N PRO A 81 -1.84 15.51 -12.69
CA PRO A 81 -2.92 14.52 -12.74
C PRO A 81 -4.27 15.16 -12.42
N SER A 82 -5.32 14.70 -13.08
CA SER A 82 -6.67 15.20 -12.81
C SER A 82 -7.26 14.57 -11.56
N ALA A 83 -8.09 15.34 -10.86
CA ALA A 83 -8.98 14.85 -9.82
C ALA A 83 -10.43 14.92 -10.30
N VAL A 84 -11.22 13.91 -9.96
CA VAL A 84 -12.64 13.87 -10.29
C VAL A 84 -13.45 13.89 -9.00
N ALA A 85 -14.49 14.71 -8.94
CA ALA A 85 -15.50 14.66 -7.90
C ALA A 85 -16.83 14.20 -8.53
N PHE A 86 -17.55 13.40 -7.75
CA PHE A 86 -18.84 12.83 -8.12
C PHE A 86 -19.90 13.23 -7.08
N PRO A 87 -21.19 12.97 -7.34
CA PRO A 87 -22.23 13.06 -6.32
C PRO A 87 -21.89 12.27 -5.04
N ASP A 88 -22.58 12.62 -3.95
CA ASP A 88 -22.46 11.96 -2.64
C ASP A 88 -21.06 11.99 -2.00
N GLY A 89 -20.17 12.84 -2.52
CA GLY A 89 -18.81 13.02 -1.99
C GLY A 89 -17.80 12.00 -2.51
N LEU A 90 -18.17 11.17 -3.50
CA LEU A 90 -17.24 10.24 -4.12
C LEU A 90 -16.17 10.99 -4.92
N ALA A 91 -14.97 10.40 -4.98
CA ALA A 91 -13.82 10.99 -5.67
C ALA A 91 -13.12 9.98 -6.59
N GLY A 92 -12.60 10.45 -7.72
CA GLY A 92 -11.92 9.65 -8.73
C GLY A 92 -10.47 10.06 -8.97
N THR A 93 -9.65 9.10 -9.41
CA THR A 93 -8.37 9.33 -10.10
C THR A 93 -8.18 8.28 -11.18
N VAL A 94 -7.30 8.55 -12.13
CA VAL A 94 -6.92 7.60 -13.18
C VAL A 94 -5.48 7.13 -12.97
N ALA A 95 -5.30 5.82 -12.90
CA ALA A 95 -3.99 5.17 -12.91
C ALA A 95 -3.93 4.27 -14.16
N GLU A 96 -3.06 4.59 -15.11
CA GLU A 96 -3.06 4.00 -16.46
C GLU A 96 -4.47 4.05 -17.10
N HIS A 97 -5.07 2.90 -17.40
CA HIS A 97 -6.44 2.78 -17.91
C HIS A 97 -7.45 2.36 -16.83
N THR A 98 -7.13 2.55 -15.55
CA THR A 98 -7.99 2.17 -14.41
C THR A 98 -8.57 3.41 -13.76
N LEU A 99 -9.90 3.47 -13.68
CA LEU A 99 -10.60 4.45 -12.85
C LEU A 99 -10.68 3.92 -11.41
N ARG A 100 -10.10 4.67 -10.48
CA ARG A 100 -10.18 4.37 -9.04
C ARG A 100 -11.19 5.31 -8.41
N VAL A 101 -12.08 4.77 -7.58
CA VAL A 101 -13.19 5.49 -6.95
C VAL A 101 -13.13 5.32 -5.45
N TRP A 102 -13.15 6.45 -4.74
CA TRP A 102 -13.17 6.52 -3.29
C TRP A 102 -14.51 7.04 -2.78
N ASP A 103 -15.03 6.39 -1.75
CA ASP A 103 -16.19 6.80 -0.98
C ASP A 103 -15.74 7.05 0.48
N PRO A 104 -15.73 8.30 0.96
CA PRO A 104 -15.35 8.62 2.34
C PRO A 104 -16.38 8.12 3.38
N SER A 105 -17.54 7.64 2.94
CA SER A 105 -18.61 7.07 3.75
C SER A 105 -18.80 5.56 3.56
N SER A 106 -17.79 4.87 2.99
CA SER A 106 -17.85 3.44 2.68
C SER A 106 -18.23 2.59 3.90
N GLU A 107 -18.92 1.47 3.66
CA GLU A 107 -19.27 0.52 4.72
C GLU A 107 -18.02 0.06 5.50
N ALA A 108 -16.91 -0.17 4.79
CA ALA A 108 -15.64 -0.56 5.40
C ALA A 108 -15.14 0.49 6.42
N ILE A 109 -15.24 1.78 6.12
CA ILE A 109 -14.91 2.85 7.07
C ILE A 109 -15.85 2.80 8.29
N THR A 110 -17.15 2.59 8.07
CA THR A 110 -18.14 2.58 9.18
C THR A 110 -17.94 1.41 10.14
N ARG A 111 -17.45 0.27 9.64
CA ARG A 111 -17.21 -0.95 10.43
C ARG A 111 -15.84 -0.98 11.08
N PHE A 112 -14.85 -0.35 10.46
CA PHE A 112 -13.47 -0.34 10.94
C PHE A 112 -13.36 0.31 12.32
N ALA A 113 -12.79 -0.44 13.28
CA ALA A 113 -12.52 0.06 14.61
C ALA A 113 -11.06 0.53 14.76
N ARG A 114 -10.11 -0.33 14.36
CA ARG A 114 -8.67 -0.10 14.50
C ARG A 114 -7.86 -1.11 13.70
N ILE A 115 -6.56 -0.89 13.61
CA ILE A 115 -5.61 -1.95 13.24
C ILE A 115 -5.20 -2.71 14.49
N ALA A 116 -5.46 -4.03 14.53
CA ALA A 116 -4.96 -4.91 15.58
C ALA A 116 -3.43 -4.99 15.50
N ARG A 117 -2.77 -4.98 16.66
CA ARG A 117 -1.30 -4.96 16.77
C ARG A 117 -0.84 -5.93 17.85
N PHE A 118 0.44 -6.30 17.81
CA PHE A 118 1.12 -6.91 18.95
C PHE A 118 1.46 -5.84 20.00
N ALA A 119 1.69 -6.29 21.24
CA ALA A 119 2.26 -5.42 22.25
C ALA A 119 3.68 -5.00 21.85
N HIS A 120 4.02 -3.73 22.06
CA HIS A 120 5.36 -3.22 21.79
C HIS A 120 6.41 -4.01 22.57
N SER A 121 7.52 -4.39 21.92
CA SER A 121 8.57 -5.19 22.53
C SER A 121 9.96 -4.71 22.11
N ALA A 122 10.80 -4.40 23.11
CA ALA A 122 12.19 -4.01 22.87
C ALA A 122 13.03 -5.13 22.23
N ARG A 123 12.64 -6.40 22.39
CA ARG A 123 13.31 -7.54 21.75
C ARG A 123 13.19 -7.53 20.22
N TRP A 124 12.16 -6.85 19.72
CA TRP A 124 11.87 -6.70 18.31
C TRP A 124 12.38 -5.35 17.75
N VAL A 125 13.28 -4.71 18.48
CA VAL A 125 14.14 -3.64 17.95
C VAL A 125 15.51 -4.27 17.72
N THR A 126 15.81 -4.64 16.48
CA THR A 126 17.05 -5.31 16.10
C THR A 126 17.97 -4.38 15.32
N SER A 127 19.23 -4.76 15.17
CA SER A 127 20.19 -4.06 14.31
C SER A 127 20.56 -4.96 13.12
N GLY A 128 20.80 -4.35 11.97
CA GLY A 128 21.32 -5.03 10.79
C GLY A 128 22.36 -4.20 10.07
N ARG A 129 23.02 -4.81 9.10
CA ARG A 129 23.97 -4.14 8.20
C ARG A 129 23.33 -4.01 6.82
N TYR A 130 23.10 -2.77 6.39
CA TYR A 130 22.65 -2.48 5.04
C TYR A 130 23.85 -2.40 4.08
N GLU A 131 23.71 -3.06 2.93
CA GLU A 131 24.65 -3.00 1.82
C GLU A 131 23.90 -2.65 0.53
N PRO A 132 24.16 -1.49 -0.11
CA PRO A 132 23.52 -1.12 -1.35
C PRO A 132 23.98 -2.03 -2.51
N VAL A 133 23.10 -2.25 -3.49
CA VAL A 133 23.45 -2.93 -4.74
C VAL A 133 23.31 -1.99 -5.93
N ASP A 134 24.07 -2.27 -6.99
CA ASP A 134 24.03 -1.59 -8.27
C ASP A 134 23.89 -2.59 -9.44
N GLY A 135 23.96 -2.11 -10.68
CA GLY A 135 23.98 -2.99 -11.85
C GLY A 135 22.66 -3.75 -12.12
N GLN A 136 22.75 -5.05 -12.40
CA GLN A 136 21.61 -5.89 -12.78
C GLN A 136 20.70 -6.24 -11.59
N GLU A 137 21.28 -6.47 -10.41
CA GLU A 137 20.52 -6.75 -9.19
C GLU A 137 19.61 -5.57 -8.83
N ALA A 138 20.11 -4.34 -9.01
CA ALA A 138 19.33 -3.11 -8.80
C ALA A 138 18.12 -2.94 -9.75
N ARG A 139 18.08 -3.68 -10.87
CA ARG A 139 16.93 -3.70 -11.80
C ARG A 139 15.79 -4.61 -11.34
N GLY A 140 15.91 -5.18 -10.14
CA GLY A 140 14.91 -6.07 -9.57
C GLY A 140 15.20 -7.55 -9.79
N ALA A 141 16.24 -7.92 -10.55
CA ALA A 141 16.62 -9.32 -10.76
C ALA A 141 17.50 -9.84 -9.61
N VAL A 142 16.89 -10.18 -8.48
CA VAL A 142 17.57 -10.92 -7.41
C VAL A 142 17.37 -12.41 -7.69
N HIS A 143 18.45 -13.16 -7.93
CA HIS A 143 18.43 -14.62 -8.04
C HIS A 143 17.28 -15.22 -8.89
N ASP A 144 17.06 -14.70 -10.10
CA ASP A 144 16.00 -15.12 -11.05
C ASP A 144 14.54 -14.89 -10.61
N ALA A 145 14.30 -14.23 -9.48
CA ALA A 145 12.97 -13.85 -8.99
C ALA A 145 12.87 -12.33 -8.82
N ALA A 146 12.13 -11.67 -9.72
CA ALA A 146 11.95 -10.23 -9.60
C ALA A 146 11.14 -9.87 -8.35
N VAL A 147 11.55 -8.84 -7.59
CA VAL A 147 10.65 -8.24 -6.59
C VAL A 147 9.58 -7.52 -7.38
N LEU A 148 8.39 -8.08 -7.47
CA LEU A 148 7.33 -7.51 -8.29
C LEU A 148 6.41 -6.64 -7.44
N ASP A 149 6.08 -5.48 -7.98
CA ASP A 149 4.87 -4.79 -7.56
C ASP A 149 3.65 -5.62 -7.98
N ALA A 150 2.50 -5.10 -7.61
CA ALA A 150 1.28 -5.83 -7.78
C ALA A 150 0.74 -5.86 -9.23
N ALA A 151 1.35 -5.08 -10.14
CA ALA A 151 1.12 -5.13 -11.58
C ALA A 151 2.12 -6.06 -12.30
N GLY A 152 3.03 -6.70 -11.55
CA GLY A 152 4.09 -7.54 -12.13
C GLY A 152 5.29 -6.75 -12.64
N VAL A 153 5.43 -5.47 -12.25
CA VAL A 153 6.57 -4.63 -12.59
C VAL A 153 7.66 -4.80 -11.54
N ALA A 154 8.91 -4.94 -11.98
CA ALA A 154 10.04 -5.09 -11.08
C ALA A 154 10.28 -3.81 -10.25
N LEU A 155 10.26 -3.95 -8.93
CA LEU A 155 10.67 -2.92 -7.99
C LEU A 155 12.21 -2.85 -7.95
N PRO A 156 12.80 -1.64 -8.07
CA PRO A 156 14.24 -1.48 -8.00
C PRO A 156 14.78 -1.91 -6.63
N VAL A 157 15.65 -2.91 -6.63
CA VAL A 157 16.34 -3.37 -5.43
C VAL A 157 17.37 -2.31 -5.06
N ALA A 158 17.26 -1.81 -3.84
CA ALA A 158 18.17 -0.81 -3.29
C ALA A 158 19.39 -1.47 -2.66
N GLY A 159 19.23 -2.66 -2.08
CA GLY A 159 20.30 -3.35 -1.38
C GLY A 159 19.78 -4.51 -0.55
N HIS A 160 20.65 -4.99 0.34
CA HIS A 160 20.33 -6.04 1.30
C HIS A 160 20.55 -5.56 2.73
N VAL A 161 19.80 -6.14 3.67
CA VAL A 161 20.00 -5.96 5.11
C VAL A 161 20.31 -7.32 5.73
N ASP A 162 21.56 -7.52 6.12
CA ASP A 162 21.97 -8.69 6.90
C ASP A 162 21.66 -8.44 8.39
N THR A 163 20.88 -9.33 9.01
CA THR A 163 20.44 -9.19 10.42
C THR A 163 20.26 -10.56 11.07
N VAL A 164 20.07 -10.58 12.40
CA VAL A 164 19.69 -11.78 13.15
C VAL A 164 18.29 -11.55 13.75
N LEU A 165 17.36 -12.45 13.45
CA LEU A 165 16.00 -12.44 13.99
C LEU A 165 15.79 -13.72 14.80
N ASP A 166 15.56 -13.58 16.10
CA ASP A 166 15.36 -14.71 17.03
C ASP A 166 16.43 -15.81 16.88
N GLY A 167 17.70 -15.40 16.82
CA GLY A 167 18.85 -16.31 16.63
C GLY A 167 19.08 -16.80 15.20
N THR A 168 18.20 -16.46 14.26
CA THR A 168 18.32 -16.86 12.85
C THR A 168 18.95 -15.73 12.03
N ALA A 169 20.10 -15.99 11.41
CA ALA A 169 20.71 -15.06 10.45
C ALA A 169 19.89 -15.02 9.16
N VAL A 170 19.53 -13.81 8.71
CA VAL A 170 18.74 -13.58 7.51
C VAL A 170 19.32 -12.41 6.70
N ARG A 171 19.17 -12.46 5.38
CA ARG A 171 19.56 -11.40 4.46
C ARG A 171 18.31 -10.91 3.73
N LEU A 172 17.80 -9.77 4.14
CA LEU A 172 16.55 -9.21 3.61
C LEU A 172 16.84 -8.37 2.37
N VAL A 173 16.02 -8.52 1.32
CA VAL A 173 16.01 -7.64 0.15
C VAL A 173 15.28 -6.35 0.51
N ALA A 174 15.94 -5.22 0.28
CA ALA A 174 15.37 -3.88 0.44
C ALA A 174 15.13 -3.25 -0.93
N VAL A 175 13.92 -2.74 -1.16
CA VAL A 175 13.57 -1.97 -2.36
C VAL A 175 13.45 -0.48 -2.04
N ARG A 176 13.63 0.38 -3.04
CA ARG A 176 13.33 1.80 -2.87
C ARG A 176 11.83 2.02 -2.81
N SER A 177 11.39 2.84 -1.87
CA SER A 177 10.01 3.32 -1.77
C SER A 177 9.94 4.82 -2.02
N ALA A 178 8.72 5.35 -2.16
CA ALA A 178 8.51 6.78 -2.28
C ALA A 178 9.11 7.51 -1.07
N ALA A 179 9.75 8.66 -1.32
CA ALA A 179 10.33 9.47 -0.27
C ALA A 179 9.26 9.86 0.77
N PHE A 180 9.63 9.79 2.05
CA PHE A 180 8.74 10.14 3.15
C PHE A 180 9.29 11.36 3.88
N ARG A 181 8.47 12.41 4.01
CA ARG A 181 8.89 13.69 4.61
C ARG A 181 10.15 14.30 3.97
N GLY A 182 10.31 14.10 2.65
CA GLY A 182 11.46 14.58 1.89
C GLY A 182 12.72 13.72 1.99
N ALA A 183 12.69 12.60 2.72
CA ALA A 183 13.82 11.68 2.84
C ALA A 183 13.62 10.42 1.98
N PRO A 184 14.66 9.96 1.25
CA PRO A 184 14.68 8.63 0.62
C PRO A 184 14.46 7.53 1.66
N ARG A 185 13.74 6.48 1.25
CA ARG A 185 13.29 5.42 2.17
C ARG A 185 13.41 4.05 1.53
N LEU A 186 13.88 3.09 2.31
CA LEU A 186 13.87 1.67 1.98
C LEU A 186 12.57 1.04 2.45
N GLN A 187 12.13 0.00 1.75
CA GLN A 187 11.01 -0.85 2.12
C GLN A 187 11.45 -2.31 2.11
N LEU A 188 11.19 -2.99 3.22
CA LEU A 188 11.28 -4.44 3.36
C LEU A 188 9.85 -4.99 3.29
N ILE A 189 9.61 -5.84 2.30
CA ILE A 189 8.33 -6.54 2.14
C ILE A 189 8.51 -7.93 2.72
N VAL A 190 7.92 -8.20 3.88
CA VAL A 190 8.24 -9.37 4.69
C VAL A 190 7.00 -10.22 4.94
N GLN A 191 7.14 -11.52 4.67
CA GLN A 191 6.26 -12.55 5.22
C GLN A 191 7.02 -13.29 6.31
N ASP A 192 6.37 -13.62 7.39
CA ASP A 192 6.98 -14.34 8.51
C ASP A 192 6.04 -15.44 9.01
N ALA A 193 6.47 -16.24 9.99
CA ALA A 193 5.68 -17.38 10.44
C ALA A 193 4.30 -17.00 11.01
N THR A 194 4.10 -15.75 11.44
CA THR A 194 2.77 -15.25 11.86
C THR A 194 1.79 -15.11 10.69
N SER A 195 2.29 -14.91 9.47
CA SER A 195 1.46 -14.75 8.25
C SER A 195 0.92 -16.08 7.73
N ALA A 196 1.45 -17.21 8.21
CA ALA A 196 0.99 -18.56 7.86
C ALA A 196 -0.06 -19.12 8.84
N LEU A 197 -0.35 -18.40 9.94
CA LEU A 197 -1.35 -18.81 10.92
C LEU A 197 -2.76 -18.57 10.40
N PRO A 198 -3.76 -19.35 10.85
CA PRO A 198 -5.17 -19.06 10.61
C PRO A 198 -5.52 -17.63 11.05
N GLU A 199 -6.37 -16.96 10.30
CA GLU A 199 -6.70 -15.55 10.51
C GLU A 199 -7.35 -15.27 11.88
N ASP A 200 -8.08 -16.23 12.43
CA ASP A 200 -8.70 -16.17 13.76
C ASP A 200 -7.70 -16.43 14.91
N ASP A 201 -6.47 -16.85 14.61
CA ASP A 201 -5.41 -16.99 15.61
C ASP A 201 -4.97 -15.61 16.13
N PRO A 202 -4.93 -15.37 17.46
CA PRO A 202 -4.53 -14.09 18.03
C PRO A 202 -3.07 -13.71 17.74
N ALA A 203 -2.22 -14.66 17.34
CA ALA A 203 -0.85 -14.44 16.92
C ALA A 203 -0.71 -14.28 15.39
N SER A 204 -1.79 -14.39 14.62
CA SER A 204 -1.72 -14.24 13.17
C SER A 204 -1.49 -12.80 12.72
N THR A 205 -0.89 -12.66 11.55
CA THR A 205 -0.81 -11.41 10.79
C THR A 205 -1.38 -11.64 9.40
N TYR A 206 -1.63 -10.55 8.67
CA TYR A 206 -2.10 -10.61 7.28
C TYR A 206 -1.24 -11.52 6.42
N SER A 207 -1.89 -12.40 5.67
CA SER A 207 -1.24 -13.54 5.02
C SER A 207 -0.23 -13.14 3.95
N MET A 208 -0.43 -12.01 3.26
CA MET A 208 0.51 -11.51 2.24
C MET A 208 1.71 -10.74 2.84
N GLY A 209 1.78 -10.64 4.16
CA GLY A 209 2.89 -10.02 4.88
C GLY A 209 2.71 -8.54 5.17
N ARG A 210 3.82 -7.91 5.56
CA ARG A 210 3.89 -6.56 6.13
C ARG A 210 5.05 -5.78 5.54
N PHE A 211 4.99 -4.46 5.67
CA PHE A 211 6.07 -3.57 5.29
C PHE A 211 6.79 -3.06 6.52
N LEU A 212 8.10 -3.25 6.57
CA LEU A 212 8.98 -2.48 7.43
C LEU A 212 9.70 -1.46 6.57
N TYR A 213 9.77 -0.22 7.02
CA TYR A 213 10.45 0.81 6.27
C TYR A 213 11.58 1.43 7.07
N LEU A 214 12.66 1.77 6.37
CA LEU A 214 13.89 2.31 6.95
C LEU A 214 14.26 3.59 6.20
N ASP A 215 14.95 4.52 6.86
CA ASP A 215 15.60 5.61 6.15
C ASP A 215 16.69 5.02 5.25
N ASP A 216 16.81 5.48 4.01
CA ASP A 216 17.85 5.02 3.08
C ASP A 216 19.16 5.78 3.37
N PRO A 217 20.21 5.12 3.88
CA PRO A 217 21.48 5.76 4.18
C PRO A 217 22.29 6.11 2.92
N GLY A 218 21.90 5.60 1.75
CA GLY A 218 22.58 5.81 0.45
C GLY A 218 23.97 5.18 0.34
N ARG A 219 24.41 4.46 1.38
CA ARG A 219 25.71 3.78 1.47
C ARG A 219 25.62 2.63 2.47
N SER A 220 26.64 1.78 2.48
CA SER A 220 26.82 0.77 3.52
C SER A 220 26.76 1.39 4.92
N ALA A 221 25.88 0.88 5.78
CA ALA A 221 25.65 1.42 7.11
C ALA A 221 24.96 0.41 8.04
N ASP A 222 25.18 0.55 9.34
CA ASP A 222 24.34 -0.11 10.33
C ASP A 222 22.96 0.57 10.37
N VAL A 223 21.90 -0.23 10.41
CA VAL A 223 20.51 0.21 10.42
C VAL A 223 19.76 -0.42 11.58
N VAL A 224 18.79 0.32 12.13
CA VAL A 224 17.88 -0.19 13.16
C VAL A 224 16.62 -0.71 12.48
N LEU A 225 16.23 -1.94 12.80
CA LEU A 225 14.99 -2.56 12.36
C LEU A 225 14.02 -2.60 13.54
N ASP A 226 13.14 -1.61 13.64
CA ASP A 226 12.07 -1.59 14.63
C ASP A 226 10.80 -2.26 14.08
N TRP A 227 10.70 -3.57 14.31
CA TRP A 227 9.57 -4.37 13.85
C TRP A 227 8.24 -4.01 14.52
N ASN A 228 8.25 -3.23 15.61
CA ASN A 228 7.02 -2.69 16.20
C ASN A 228 6.32 -1.71 15.25
N THR A 229 7.06 -1.14 14.29
CA THR A 229 6.56 -0.21 13.27
C THR A 229 6.27 -0.90 11.93
N ALA A 230 6.29 -2.23 11.87
CA ALA A 230 5.88 -2.97 10.69
C ALA A 230 4.37 -2.76 10.44
N VAL A 231 4.02 -2.33 9.23
CA VAL A 231 2.66 -1.92 8.86
C VAL A 231 2.06 -2.84 7.81
N LEU A 232 0.73 -2.86 7.76
CA LEU A 232 -0.02 -3.58 6.75
C LEU A 232 0.00 -2.85 5.40
N PRO A 233 0.14 -3.60 4.30
CA PRO A 233 -0.04 -3.05 2.95
C PRO A 233 -1.49 -2.57 2.76
N PRO A 234 -1.75 -1.62 1.83
CA PRO A 234 -3.11 -1.19 1.50
C PRO A 234 -4.06 -2.33 1.13
N CYS A 235 -3.55 -3.39 0.49
CA CYS A 235 -4.34 -4.56 0.12
C CYS A 235 -4.86 -5.38 1.30
N ALA A 236 -4.31 -5.19 2.51
CA ALA A 236 -4.88 -5.76 3.73
C ALA A 236 -6.23 -5.14 4.12
N PHE A 237 -6.61 -4.00 3.53
CA PHE A 237 -7.83 -3.25 3.85
C PHE A 237 -8.85 -3.22 2.71
N SER A 238 -8.45 -3.61 1.50
CA SER A 238 -9.32 -3.55 0.32
C SER A 238 -8.74 -4.39 -0.83
N TYR A 239 -9.58 -5.23 -1.41
CA TYR A 239 -9.28 -6.03 -2.61
C TYR A 239 -9.02 -5.20 -3.87
N GLN A 240 -9.31 -3.90 -3.83
CA GLN A 240 -9.06 -2.97 -4.93
C GLN A 240 -7.57 -2.57 -5.03
N TYR A 241 -6.74 -2.99 -4.07
CA TYR A 241 -5.29 -2.91 -4.18
C TYR A 241 -4.72 -4.27 -4.51
N ALA A 242 -3.86 -4.30 -5.50
CA ALA A 242 -3.05 -5.47 -5.72
C ALA A 242 -1.91 -5.50 -4.68
N CYS A 243 -1.58 -6.69 -4.15
CA CYS A 243 -0.50 -6.87 -3.18
C CYS A 243 0.84 -7.08 -3.87
N PRO A 244 1.94 -6.46 -3.40
CA PRO A 244 3.26 -6.86 -3.85
C PRO A 244 3.61 -8.24 -3.32
N VAL A 245 4.39 -9.00 -4.08
CA VAL A 245 4.81 -10.34 -3.68
C VAL A 245 6.13 -10.23 -2.92
N PRO A 246 6.22 -10.70 -1.66
CA PRO A 246 7.48 -10.73 -0.93
C PRO A 246 8.50 -11.61 -1.67
N PRO A 247 9.75 -11.13 -1.86
CA PRO A 247 10.79 -11.96 -2.46
C PRO A 247 11.10 -13.16 -1.55
N PRO A 248 11.58 -14.28 -2.11
CA PRO A 248 11.85 -15.51 -1.36
C PRO A 248 12.70 -15.29 -0.10
N GLU A 249 13.72 -14.43 -0.17
CA GLU A 249 14.63 -14.11 0.93
C GLU A 249 13.93 -13.41 2.10
N ASN A 250 12.81 -12.71 1.82
CA ASN A 250 12.02 -12.04 2.84
C ASN A 250 10.84 -12.89 3.35
N ARG A 251 10.78 -14.19 2.99
CA ARG A 251 9.81 -15.15 3.53
C ARG A 251 10.45 -15.93 4.67
N LEU A 252 10.22 -15.46 5.88
CA LEU A 252 10.96 -15.88 7.07
C LEU A 252 10.24 -17.00 7.81
N GLY A 253 11.00 -17.98 8.30
CA GLY A 253 10.49 -19.00 9.22
C GLY A 253 10.34 -18.52 10.67
N VAL A 254 10.76 -17.28 10.97
CA VAL A 254 10.72 -16.68 12.31
C VAL A 254 9.33 -16.06 12.55
N ALA A 255 8.76 -16.21 13.75
CA ALA A 255 7.48 -15.58 14.10
C ALA A 255 7.70 -14.17 14.68
N ILE A 256 7.52 -13.14 13.85
CA ILE A 256 7.74 -11.74 14.25
C ILE A 256 6.49 -11.20 14.94
N THR A 257 6.42 -11.39 16.25
CA THR A 257 5.31 -10.96 17.11
C THR A 257 5.45 -9.50 17.58
N ALA A 258 5.64 -8.59 16.60
CA ALA A 258 5.66 -7.14 16.75
C ALA A 258 4.97 -6.49 15.53
N GLY A 259 4.42 -5.28 15.66
CA GLY A 259 3.80 -4.55 14.55
C GLY A 259 2.31 -4.84 14.34
N GLU A 260 1.80 -4.41 13.18
CA GLU A 260 0.40 -4.59 12.77
C GLU A 260 0.07 -6.05 12.45
N ARG A 261 -1.17 -6.46 12.73
CA ARG A 261 -1.73 -7.80 12.51
C ARG A 261 -2.78 -7.78 11.40
N HIS A 262 -3.97 -7.23 11.70
CA HIS A 262 -5.13 -7.18 10.81
C HIS A 262 -5.93 -5.89 11.05
N PRO A 263 -6.61 -5.32 10.05
CA PRO A 263 -7.71 -4.40 10.34
C PRO A 263 -8.85 -5.19 11.01
N VAL A 264 -9.48 -4.60 12.02
CA VAL A 264 -10.59 -5.25 12.74
C VAL A 264 -11.78 -4.32 12.89
N ASP A 265 -12.96 -4.91 12.93
CA ASP A 265 -14.20 -4.20 13.22
C ASP A 265 -14.40 -3.97 14.73
N ALA A 266 -15.53 -3.33 15.08
CA ALA A 266 -15.88 -3.02 16.47
C ALA A 266 -16.06 -4.26 17.36
N SER A 267 -16.37 -5.42 16.77
CA SER A 267 -16.46 -6.70 17.48
C SER A 267 -15.10 -7.39 17.65
N GLY A 268 -14.07 -6.91 16.94
CA GLY A 268 -12.74 -7.50 16.91
C GLY A 268 -12.55 -8.57 15.83
N ALA A 269 -13.56 -8.79 14.97
CA ALA A 269 -13.42 -9.65 13.80
C ALA A 269 -12.53 -8.98 12.76
N VAL A 270 -11.78 -9.77 11.99
CA VAL A 270 -10.96 -9.27 10.89
C VAL A 270 -11.87 -8.67 9.80
N LEU A 271 -11.48 -7.48 9.34
CA LEU A 271 -12.16 -6.73 8.31
C LEU A 271 -11.50 -7.00 6.96
N HIS A 272 -12.28 -7.42 5.96
CA HIS A 272 -11.84 -7.54 4.56
C HIS A 272 -12.63 -6.59 3.68
#